data_AF-A0A8J3IIV1-F1
#
_entry.id   AF-A0A8J3IIV1-F1
#
_cell.length_a   1.000
_cell.length_b   1.000
_cell.length_c   1.000
_cell.angle_alpha   90.00
_cell.angle_beta   90.00
_cell.angle_gamma   90.00
#
_symmetry.space_group_name_H-M   'P 1'
#
loop_
_entity.id
_entity.type
_entity.pdbx_description
1 polymer ?
#
loop_
_entity_poly.entity_id
_entity_poly.type
_entity_poly.pdbx_seq_one_letter_code
_entity_poly.pdbx_strand_id
1 'polypeptide(L)'
;MTGNRGCFFNTILFLVVVFFPLLGHIIATLMVLDDDHSAAGKLLWLLIIWLMPPFVILGPLLYLLFGQRPRRWGRVMFGQSSTTYPYQQQM
;
A
#
# COMPACT_ATOMS: atom_id res chain seq x y z
N MET A 1 13.28 18.82 -10.90
CA MET A 1 12.63 18.72 -9.58
C MET A 1 11.66 17.54 -9.55
N THR A 2 12.16 16.31 -9.69
CA THR A 2 11.34 15.10 -9.97
C THR A 2 11.32 14.11 -8.78
N GLY A 3 12.00 14.42 -7.67
CA GLY A 3 12.10 13.57 -6.47
C GLY A 3 10.93 13.68 -5.48
N ASN A 4 10.25 14.83 -5.38
CA ASN A 4 9.22 15.06 -4.35
C ASN A 4 7.88 14.38 -4.63
N ARG A 5 7.51 14.14 -5.90
CA ARG A 5 6.19 13.57 -6.25
C ARG A 5 6.05 12.11 -5.82
N GLY A 6 7.12 11.33 -5.94
CA GLY A 6 7.14 9.93 -5.51
C GLY A 6 7.07 9.79 -3.98
N CYS A 7 7.76 10.66 -3.25
CA CYS A 7 7.72 10.68 -1.79
C CYS A 7 6.31 11.00 -1.28
N PHE A 8 5.71 12.09 -1.76
CA PHE A 8 4.36 12.50 -1.36
C PHE A 8 3.30 11.42 -1.66
N PHE A 9 3.35 10.81 -2.85
CA PHE A 9 2.41 9.76 -3.23
C PHE A 9 2.57 8.49 -2.38
N ASN A 10 3.82 8.07 -2.08
CA ASN A 10 4.07 6.94 -1.20
C ASN A 10 3.60 7.21 0.24
N THR A 11 3.78 8.43 0.75
CA THR A 11 3.25 8.82 2.06
C THR A 11 1.73 8.76 2.09
N ILE A 12 1.05 9.25 1.05
CA ILE A 12 -0.41 9.15 0.95
C ILE A 12 -0.85 7.69 0.87
N LEU A 13 -0.21 6.88 0.01
CA LEU A 13 -0.55 5.46 -0.11
C LEU A 13 -0.35 4.72 1.21
N PHE A 14 0.75 4.98 1.92
CA PHE A 14 0.97 4.42 3.25
C PHE A 14 -0.14 4.82 4.21
N LEU A 15 -0.52 6.10 4.23
CA LEU A 15 -1.56 6.61 5.12
C LEU A 15 -2.90 5.95 4.81
N VAL A 16 -3.30 5.86 3.55
CA VAL A 16 -4.55 5.19 3.16
C VAL A 16 -4.52 3.71 3.51
N VAL A 17 -3.46 3.00 3.12
CA VAL A 17 -3.31 1.55 3.36
C VAL A 17 -3.31 1.19 4.84
N VAL A 18 -2.81 2.06 5.72
CA VAL A 18 -2.76 1.80 7.16
C VAL A 18 -4.02 2.33 7.87
N PHE A 19 -4.43 3.58 7.60
CA PHE A 19 -5.51 4.22 8.35
C PHE A 19 -6.91 3.78 7.92
N PHE A 20 -7.17 3.50 6.63
CA PHE A 20 -8.49 3.04 6.21
C PHE A 20 -8.87 1.70 6.84
N PRO A 21 -8.00 0.67 6.83
CA PRO A 21 -8.29 -0.60 7.49
C PRO A 21 -8.48 -0.45 9.01
N LEU A 22 -7.65 0.37 9.66
CA LEU A 22 -7.80 0.67 11.10
C LEU A 22 -9.17 1.29 11.40
N LEU A 23 -9.60 2.28 10.61
CA LEU A 23 -10.90 2.90 10.78
C LEU A 23 -12.04 1.90 10.54
N GLY A 24 -11.92 1.07 9.51
CA GLY A 24 -12.85 -0.01 9.21
C GLY A 24 -12.99 -1.01 10.37
N HIS A 25 -11.90 -1.36 11.06
CA HIS A 25 -11.96 -2.26 12.22
C HIS A 25 -12.64 -1.64 13.42
N ILE A 26 -12.40 -0.35 13.68
CA ILE A 26 -13.05 0.34 14.79
C ILE A 26 -14.57 0.36 14.54
N ILE A 27 -15.00 0.72 13.34
CA ILE A 27 -16.43 0.72 12.98
C ILE A 27 -17.02 -0.69 13.07
N ALA A 28 -16.34 -1.70 12.52
CA ALA A 28 -16.80 -3.08 12.57
C ALA A 28 -16.86 -3.62 14.02
N THR A 29 -15.89 -3.26 14.86
CA THR A 29 -15.88 -3.60 16.29
C THR A 29 -17.06 -2.98 17.01
N LEU A 30 -17.35 -1.70 16.75
CA LEU A 30 -18.51 -1.01 17.32
C LEU A 30 -19.83 -1.64 16.84
N MET A 31 -19.94 -1.97 15.55
CA MET A 31 -21.11 -2.67 15.02
C MET A 31 -21.33 -4.02 15.71
N VAL A 32 -20.29 -4.83 15.88
CA VAL A 32 -20.39 -6.13 16.57
C VAL A 32 -20.76 -5.98 18.05
N LEU A 33 -20.29 -4.90 18.69
CA LEU A 33 -20.63 -4.60 20.09
C LEU A 33 -22.09 -4.17 20.25
N ASP A 34 -22.61 -3.39 19.30
CA ASP A 34 -24.00 -2.91 19.29
C ASP A 34 -25.00 -3.99 18.85
N ASP A 35 -24.56 -4.96 18.05
CA ASP A 35 -25.41 -6.03 17.52
C ASP A 35 -25.94 -6.96 18.61
N ASP A 36 -27.14 -7.52 18.43
CA ASP A 36 -27.83 -8.39 19.40
C ASP A 36 -27.32 -9.85 19.35
N HIS A 37 -26.01 -10.02 19.35
CA HIS A 37 -25.37 -11.35 19.40
C HIS A 37 -25.15 -11.84 20.83
N SER A 38 -25.16 -13.16 21.01
CA SER A 38 -24.69 -13.79 22.25
C SER A 38 -23.22 -13.39 22.52
N ALA A 39 -22.82 -13.36 23.80
CA ALA A 39 -21.47 -12.92 24.19
C ALA A 39 -20.36 -13.71 23.48
N ALA A 40 -20.57 -15.02 23.27
CA ALA A 40 -19.67 -15.88 22.52
C ALA A 40 -19.63 -15.52 21.01
N GLY A 41 -20.78 -15.17 20.42
CA GLY A 41 -20.88 -14.70 19.03
C GLY A 41 -20.12 -13.41 18.80
N LYS A 42 -20.24 -12.44 19.71
CA LYS A 42 -19.46 -11.19 19.68
C LYS A 42 -17.96 -11.45 19.77
N LEU A 43 -17.54 -12.31 20.70
CA LEU A 43 -16.14 -12.68 20.89
C LEU A 43 -15.53 -13.34 19.64
N LEU A 44 -16.28 -14.25 19.00
CA LEU A 44 -15.86 -14.92 17.77
C LEU A 44 -15.74 -13.93 16.61
N TRP A 45 -16.70 -13.01 16.45
CA TRP A 45 -16.66 -11.97 15.42
C TRP A 45 -15.50 -11.00 15.61
N LEU A 46 -15.24 -10.57 16.85
CA LEU A 46 -14.08 -9.75 17.17
C LEU A 46 -12.78 -10.49 16.82
N LEU A 47 -12.69 -11.77 17.15
CA LEU A 47 -11.52 -12.59 16.85
C LEU A 47 -11.29 -12.70 15.33
N ILE A 48 -12.33 -12.86 14.52
CA ILE A 48 -12.25 -12.84 13.04
C ILE A 48 -11.77 -11.48 12.53
N ILE A 49 -12.42 -10.39 12.97
CA ILE A 49 -12.11 -9.03 12.53
C ILE A 49 -10.66 -8.66 12.86
N TRP A 50 -10.12 -9.12 13.99
CA TRP A 50 -8.77 -8.76 14.44
C TRP A 50 -7.67 -9.72 13.97
N LEU A 51 -7.99 -10.96 13.56
CA LEU A 51 -7.00 -11.95 13.09
C LEU A 51 -6.85 -12.05 11.56
N MET A 52 -7.87 -11.72 10.76
CA MET A 52 -7.76 -11.60 9.29
C MET A 52 -6.81 -10.50 8.76
N PRO A 53 -6.79 -9.29 9.34
CA PRO A 53 -6.12 -8.12 8.76
C PRO A 53 -4.59 -8.07 8.79
N PRO A 54 -3.87 -8.60 9.80
CA PRO A 54 -2.42 -8.41 9.85
C PRO A 54 -1.73 -8.91 8.58
N PHE A 55 -2.24 -9.99 7.96
CA PHE A 55 -1.72 -10.52 6.70
C PHE A 55 -2.02 -9.63 5.48
N VAL A 56 -3.17 -8.94 5.45
CA VAL A 56 -3.59 -8.07 4.33
C VAL A 56 -2.83 -6.73 4.35
N ILE A 57 -2.53 -6.22 5.54
CA ILE A 57 -1.77 -4.97 5.72
C ILE A 57 -0.27 -5.21 5.51
N LEU A 58 0.26 -6.38 5.90
CA LEU A 58 1.68 -6.70 5.77
C LEU A 58 2.18 -6.57 4.33
N GLY A 59 1.45 -7.08 3.33
CA GLY A 59 1.91 -7.07 1.93
C GLY A 59 2.27 -5.68 1.40
N PRO A 60 1.33 -4.73 1.40
CA PRO A 60 1.60 -3.34 1.04
C PRO A 60 2.67 -2.66 1.91
N LEU A 61 2.70 -2.94 3.22
CA LEU A 61 3.66 -2.35 4.15
C LEU A 61 5.08 -2.85 3.87
N LEU A 62 5.26 -4.15 3.62
CA LEU A 62 6.52 -4.74 3.17
C LEU A 62 6.93 -4.22 1.78
N TYR A 63 5.97 -4.05 0.87
CA TYR A 63 6.26 -3.47 -0.45
C TYR A 63 6.72 -2.01 -0.36
N LEU A 64 6.11 -1.20 0.51
CA LEU A 64 6.52 0.18 0.73
C LEU A 64 7.86 0.26 1.48
N LEU A 65 8.13 -0.63 2.43
CA LEU A 65 9.35 -0.63 3.25
C LEU A 65 10.56 -1.22 2.51
N PHE A 66 10.38 -2.29 1.74
CA PHE A 66 11.46 -3.02 1.07
C PHE A 66 11.44 -2.95 -0.47
N GLY A 67 10.28 -2.67 -1.07
CA GLY A 67 10.09 -2.60 -2.53
C GLY A 67 10.43 -1.25 -3.15
N GLN A 68 10.57 -0.19 -2.36
CA GLN A 68 11.06 1.12 -2.82
C GLN A 68 12.58 1.15 -3.10
N ARG A 69 13.23 0.00 -3.36
CA ARG A 69 14.62 0.00 -3.82
C ARG A 69 14.68 0.85 -5.09
N PRO A 70 15.48 1.95 -5.10
CA PRO A 70 15.62 2.74 -6.31
C PRO A 70 16.09 1.80 -7.41
N ARG A 71 15.36 1.74 -8.51
CA ARG A 71 15.82 1.17 -9.78
C ARG A 71 17.08 1.92 -10.22
N ARG A 72 18.22 1.68 -9.57
CA ARG A 72 19.55 1.98 -10.12
C ARG A 72 19.95 0.93 -11.16
N TRP A 73 19.17 -0.15 -11.33
CA TRP A 73 19.57 -1.34 -12.11
C TRP A 73 18.59 -1.70 -13.23
N GLY A 74 17.85 -0.74 -13.76
CA GLY A 74 17.02 -1.00 -14.94
C GLY A 74 16.00 0.09 -15.13
N ARG A 75 16.34 1.09 -15.95
CA ARG A 75 15.34 1.95 -16.58
C ARG A 75 14.44 1.07 -17.42
N VAL A 76 13.33 0.60 -16.88
CA VAL A 76 12.24 0.08 -17.70
C VAL A 76 11.51 1.29 -18.25
N MET A 77 11.99 1.73 -19.41
CA MET A 77 11.38 2.76 -20.25
C MET A 77 10.18 2.13 -20.95
N PHE A 78 9.01 2.12 -20.31
CA PHE A 78 7.78 1.86 -21.05
C PHE A 78 7.48 3.10 -21.91
N GLY A 79 7.60 2.94 -23.23
CA GLY A 79 7.27 3.99 -24.21
C GLY A 79 8.45 4.77 -24.80
N GLN A 80 9.69 4.30 -24.68
CA GLN A 80 10.75 4.85 -25.56
C GLN A 80 10.55 4.29 -26.98
N SER A 81 10.00 5.13 -27.86
CA SER A 81 10.14 4.95 -29.30
C SER A 81 11.63 4.86 -29.62
N SER A 82 12.03 3.75 -30.20
CA SER A 82 13.39 3.49 -30.69
C SER A 82 13.72 4.41 -31.86
N THR A 83 14.03 5.67 -31.58
CA THR A 83 14.66 6.58 -32.56
C THR A 83 16.13 6.72 -32.21
N THR A 84 16.88 5.66 -32.53
CA THR A 84 18.33 5.73 -32.66
C THR A 84 18.65 6.52 -33.93
N TYR A 85 18.91 7.81 -33.80
CA TYR A 85 19.60 8.59 -34.83
C TYR A 85 21.05 8.79 -34.40
N PRO A 86 22.04 8.18 -35.07
CA PRO A 86 23.43 8.57 -34.89
C PRO A 86 23.79 9.56 -36.00
N TYR A 87 23.67 10.86 -35.70
CA TYR A 87 24.43 11.88 -36.43
C TYR A 87 25.10 12.82 -35.43
N GLN A 88 26.43 12.87 -35.54
CA GLN A 88 27.32 13.99 -35.23
C GLN A 88 27.69 14.30 -33.77
N GLN A 89 28.88 13.81 -33.39
CA GLN A 89 29.92 14.58 -32.67
C GLN A 89 31.27 14.06 -33.25
N GLN A 90 31.76 14.56 -34.38
CA GLN A 90 32.49 15.82 -34.59
C GLN A 90 33.75 15.93 -33.72
N MET A 91 34.85 15.34 -34.20
CA MET A 91 36.16 15.97 -34.41
C MET A 91 36.98 15.12 -35.39
#